data_AF-A0A7R9KX87-F1
#
_entry.id   AF-A0A7R9KX87-F1
#
_cell.length_a   1.000
_cell.length_b   1.000
_cell.length_c   1.000
_cell.angle_alpha   90.00
_cell.angle_beta   90.00
_cell.angle_gamma   90.00
#
_symmetry.space_group_name_H-M   'P 1'
#
loop_
_entity.id
_entity.type
_entity.pdbx_description
1 polymer ?
#
loop_
_entity_poly.entity_id
_entity_poly.type
_entity_poly.pdbx_seq_one_letter_code
_entity_poly.pdbx_strand_id
1 'polypeptide(L)'
;MKIIVLIGILAIIHNSVAIFRRNLFPSHSAANVRNVGDVGEPLFLTPYIESGRIDEGQKLSQIVGLSSAPNITQYSGFLTVNKKYNSNIFFWYFPALNKDKKAPLLLWLQGGPGGTSLFGLFNEHGPFVLNKDLKATLREYSWNQEFSVVYIDNPVGTGFSFTDNDVGYAKDETDVARDLYEAIQQFLTLFPNERLNDFYITGESYAGKYVPAIAYKIHSEGNASNIQLKGIAI
;
A
#
# COMPACT_ATOMS: atom_id res chain seq x y z
N MET A 1 -3.10 -52.39 11.79
CA MET A 1 -2.71 -52.93 10.48
C MET A 1 -3.56 -52.29 9.40
N LYS A 2 -2.93 -51.39 8.61
CA LYS A 2 -3.18 -51.02 7.18
C LYS A 2 -4.58 -50.52 6.78
N ILE A 3 -4.76 -49.23 6.47
CA ILE A 3 -4.45 -48.51 5.20
C ILE A 3 -5.24 -49.05 4.01
N ILE A 4 -6.26 -48.29 3.53
CA ILE A 4 -6.64 -47.98 2.13
C ILE A 4 -7.45 -46.65 2.19
N VAL A 5 -6.88 -45.46 1.98
CA VAL A 5 -6.61 -44.74 0.70
C VAL A 5 -7.91 -44.29 0.00
N LEU A 6 -8.31 -43.02 0.13
CA LEU A 6 -7.94 -41.90 -0.74
C LEU A 6 -8.37 -42.10 -2.22
N ILE A 7 -9.67 -42.01 -2.50
CA ILE A 7 -10.18 -41.76 -3.86
C ILE A 7 -11.35 -40.77 -3.76
N GLY A 8 -11.00 -39.49 -3.60
CA GLY A 8 -11.96 -38.38 -3.63
C GLY A 8 -11.35 -37.05 -4.09
N ILE A 9 -10.12 -37.08 -4.61
CA ILE A 9 -9.39 -35.87 -5.08
C ILE A 9 -8.91 -36.01 -6.55
N LEU A 10 -9.13 -37.16 -7.20
CA LEU A 10 -8.59 -37.40 -8.55
C LEU A 10 -9.55 -37.15 -9.73
N ALA A 11 -10.80 -36.70 -9.49
CA ALA A 11 -11.76 -36.45 -10.56
C ALA A 11 -11.91 -34.96 -10.98
N ILE A 12 -11.15 -34.03 -10.39
CA ILE A 12 -11.17 -32.60 -10.78
C ILE A 12 -9.82 -32.14 -11.36
N ILE A 13 -8.91 -33.07 -11.66
CA ILE A 13 -7.57 -32.73 -12.20
C ILE A 13 -7.52 -32.84 -13.74
N HIS A 14 -8.57 -33.33 -14.40
CA HIS A 14 -8.61 -33.44 -15.87
C HIS A 14 -9.24 -32.23 -16.61
N ASN A 15 -9.55 -31.13 -15.91
CA ASN A 15 -9.98 -29.89 -16.57
C ASN A 15 -9.36 -28.60 -15.98
N SER A 16 -8.41 -28.72 -15.05
CA SER A 16 -7.81 -27.56 -14.37
C SER A 16 -6.87 -26.74 -15.28
N VAL A 17 -6.50 -27.27 -16.45
CA VAL A 17 -5.67 -26.56 -17.45
C VAL A 17 -6.48 -25.52 -18.24
N ALA A 18 -7.82 -25.60 -18.23
CA ALA A 18 -8.67 -24.67 -18.98
C ALA A 18 -8.99 -23.36 -18.22
N ILE A 19 -8.86 -23.33 -16.89
CA ILE A 19 -9.23 -22.15 -16.07
C ILE A 19 -8.10 -21.11 -16.02
N PHE A 20 -6.84 -21.52 -16.19
CA PHE A 20 -5.68 -20.62 -16.20
C PHE A 20 -5.34 -20.01 -17.58
N ARG A 21 -6.11 -20.33 -18.64
CA ARG A 21 -5.90 -19.75 -19.99
C ARG A 21 -6.73 -18.51 -20.29
N ARG A 22 -7.53 -18.02 -19.33
CA ARG A 22 -8.14 -16.69 -19.47
C ARG A 22 -7.12 -15.67 -18.97
N ASN A 23 -6.84 -14.64 -19.77
CA ASN A 23 -6.16 -13.43 -19.31
C ASN A 23 -6.90 -12.93 -18.07
N LEU A 24 -6.45 -13.33 -16.87
CA LEU A 24 -7.05 -12.97 -15.58
C LEU A 24 -7.01 -11.45 -15.37
N PHE A 25 -6.12 -10.78 -16.09
CA PHE A 25 -6.05 -9.35 -16.24
C PHE A 25 -6.31 -9.04 -17.72
N PRO A 26 -7.54 -8.65 -18.09
CA PRO A 26 -7.80 -8.10 -19.41
C PRO A 26 -6.81 -6.97 -19.67
N SER A 27 -6.24 -6.90 -20.87
CA SER A 27 -5.65 -5.64 -21.34
C SER A 27 -6.79 -4.63 -21.38
N HIS A 28 -6.89 -3.82 -20.33
CA HIS A 28 -7.72 -2.64 -20.35
C HIS A 28 -7.02 -1.67 -21.30
N SER A 29 -7.73 -1.17 -22.31
CA SER A 29 -7.31 0.06 -22.97
C SER A 29 -7.05 1.07 -21.85
N ALA A 30 -5.86 1.70 -21.84
CA ALA A 30 -5.60 2.81 -20.93
C ALA A 30 -6.84 3.71 -20.95
N ALA A 31 -7.42 3.96 -19.77
CA ALA A 31 -8.52 4.91 -19.70
C ALA A 31 -8.05 6.16 -20.44
N ASN A 32 -8.88 6.70 -21.33
CA ASN A 32 -8.61 8.01 -21.91
C ASN A 32 -8.69 9.01 -20.76
N VAL A 33 -7.60 9.15 -20.01
CA VAL A 33 -7.41 10.21 -19.03
C VAL A 33 -7.49 11.46 -19.87
N ARG A 34 -8.60 12.19 -19.74
CA ARG A 34 -8.72 13.50 -20.36
C ARG A 34 -7.45 14.25 -20.00
N ASN A 35 -6.81 14.88 -20.97
CA ASN A 35 -5.62 15.68 -20.70
C ASN A 35 -6.09 16.90 -19.89
N VAL A 36 -6.15 16.77 -18.55
CA VAL A 36 -6.75 17.75 -17.64
C VAL A 36 -5.79 18.91 -17.31
N GLY A 37 -4.63 18.96 -17.96
CA GLY A 37 -3.56 19.92 -17.72
C GLY A 37 -2.30 19.27 -17.16
N ASP A 38 -1.33 20.10 -16.78
CA ASP A 38 -0.12 19.68 -16.08
C ASP A 38 -0.47 19.16 -14.67
N VAL A 39 -0.20 17.88 -14.43
CA VAL A 39 -0.43 17.21 -13.14
C VAL A 39 0.81 17.24 -12.24
N GLY A 40 1.86 17.93 -12.68
CA GLY A 40 3.15 18.02 -12.01
C GLY A 40 4.05 16.80 -12.24
N GLU A 41 5.28 16.91 -11.73
CA GLU A 41 6.25 15.81 -11.71
C GLU A 41 6.06 14.91 -10.47
N PRO A 42 6.38 13.61 -10.56
CA PRO A 42 6.35 12.72 -9.40
C PRO A 42 7.22 13.22 -8.24
N LEU A 43 6.63 13.32 -7.04
CA LEU A 43 7.36 13.72 -5.83
C LEU A 43 8.08 12.53 -5.20
N PHE A 44 9.40 12.45 -5.39
CA PHE A 44 10.25 11.50 -4.67
C PHE A 44 10.68 12.06 -3.32
N LEU A 45 10.33 11.35 -2.24
CA LEU A 45 10.58 11.81 -0.87
C LEU A 45 11.89 11.29 -0.29
N THR A 46 12.45 10.20 -0.85
CA THR A 46 13.74 9.63 -0.41
C THR A 46 14.89 10.64 -0.38
N PRO A 47 15.09 11.53 -1.39
CA PRO A 47 16.15 12.54 -1.31
C PRO A 47 16.01 13.52 -0.13
N TYR A 48 14.78 13.83 0.29
CA TYR A 48 14.52 14.69 1.44
C TYR A 48 14.79 13.97 2.75
N ILE A 49 14.39 12.69 2.82
CA ILE A 49 14.67 11.81 3.97
C ILE A 49 16.18 11.65 4.18
N GLU A 50 16.93 11.32 3.12
CA GLU A 50 18.37 11.09 3.18
C GLU A 50 19.19 12.34 3.51
N SER A 51 18.69 13.51 3.13
CA SER A 51 19.31 14.80 3.45
C SER A 51 18.83 15.39 4.78
N GLY A 52 17.97 14.68 5.53
CA GLY A 52 17.43 15.15 6.80
C GLY A 52 16.43 16.31 6.69
N ARG A 53 15.97 16.63 5.48
CA ARG A 53 15.00 17.72 5.20
C ARG A 53 13.56 17.25 5.39
N ILE A 54 13.27 16.71 6.57
CA ILE A 54 12.01 16.04 6.90
C ILE A 54 10.81 17.00 6.77
N ASP A 55 10.89 18.19 7.36
CA ASP A 55 9.81 19.18 7.32
C ASP A 55 9.47 19.63 5.88
N GLU A 56 10.50 19.74 5.03
CA GLU A 56 10.32 20.07 3.62
C GLU A 56 9.64 18.94 2.86
N GLY A 57 10.08 17.69 3.06
CA GLY A 57 9.44 16.51 2.48
C GLY A 57 7.97 16.37 2.90
N GLN A 58 7.68 16.56 4.20
CA GLN A 58 6.30 16.55 4.71
C GLN A 58 5.45 17.62 4.05
N LYS A 59 5.95 18.87 3.98
CA LYS A 59 5.24 20.00 3.37
C LYS A 59 4.95 19.74 1.89
N LEU A 60 5.92 19.22 1.14
CA LEU A 60 5.75 18.91 -0.28
C LEU A 60 4.77 17.75 -0.52
N SER A 61 4.78 16.75 0.37
CA SER A 61 3.87 15.60 0.25
C SER A 61 2.41 15.93 0.56
N GLN A 62 2.13 17.06 1.23
CA GLN A 62 0.78 17.42 1.65
C GLN A 62 -0.10 17.76 0.44
N ILE A 63 -1.21 17.04 0.29
CA ILE A 63 -2.18 17.32 -0.78
C ILE A 63 -3.15 18.40 -0.29
N VAL A 64 -3.14 19.55 -0.97
CA VAL A 64 -4.03 20.69 -0.70
C VAL A 64 -5.00 20.92 -1.86
N GLY A 65 -6.15 21.53 -1.58
CA GLY A 65 -7.06 22.00 -2.63
C GLY A 65 -8.10 20.99 -3.12
N LEU A 66 -8.29 19.85 -2.44
CA LEU A 66 -9.45 19.00 -2.69
C LEU A 66 -10.72 19.68 -2.13
N SER A 67 -11.39 20.47 -2.97
CA SER A 67 -12.51 21.34 -2.58
C SER A 67 -13.69 20.61 -1.94
N SER A 68 -13.86 19.33 -2.25
CA SER A 68 -14.90 18.47 -1.66
C SER A 68 -14.55 17.93 -0.27
N ALA A 69 -13.31 18.13 0.20
CA ALA A 69 -12.83 17.65 1.48
C ALA A 69 -11.78 18.62 2.10
N PRO A 70 -12.12 19.90 2.33
CA PRO A 70 -11.15 20.93 2.72
C PRO A 70 -10.50 20.68 4.09
N ASN A 71 -11.11 19.82 4.92
CA ASN A 71 -10.66 19.53 6.28
C ASN A 71 -9.95 18.17 6.43
N ILE A 72 -9.72 17.45 5.33
CA ILE A 72 -8.99 16.17 5.38
C ILE A 72 -7.52 16.43 5.13
N THR A 73 -6.70 16.24 6.16
CA THR A 73 -5.25 16.20 6.03
C THR A 73 -4.84 14.92 5.33
N GLN A 74 -3.96 15.03 4.34
CA GLN A 74 -3.50 13.90 3.55
C GLN A 74 -2.14 14.19 2.92
N TYR A 75 -1.36 13.13 2.75
CA TYR A 75 -0.01 13.19 2.20
C TYR A 75 0.19 12.08 1.18
N SER A 76 0.92 12.35 0.11
CA SER A 76 1.29 11.30 -0.86
C SER A 76 2.65 11.58 -1.48
N GLY A 77 3.25 10.53 -2.03
CA GLY A 77 4.49 10.63 -2.77
C GLY A 77 5.12 9.26 -2.99
N PHE A 78 6.34 9.27 -3.48
CA PHE A 78 7.11 8.09 -3.82
C PHE A 78 8.29 7.88 -2.87
N LEU A 79 8.50 6.63 -2.47
CA LEU A 79 9.65 6.17 -1.69
C LEU A 79 10.47 5.22 -2.55
N THR A 80 11.72 5.59 -2.82
CA THR A 80 12.66 4.76 -3.57
C THR A 80 13.16 3.62 -2.68
N VAL A 81 12.67 2.41 -2.95
CA VAL A 81 13.00 1.19 -2.18
C VAL A 81 14.17 0.42 -2.78
N ASN A 82 14.51 0.67 -4.05
CA ASN A 82 15.69 0.11 -4.69
C ASN A 82 16.31 1.09 -5.68
N LYS A 83 17.38 1.77 -5.28
CA LYS A 83 18.08 2.75 -6.14
C LYS A 83 18.72 2.14 -7.38
N LYS A 84 19.10 0.87 -7.35
CA LYS A 84 19.78 0.20 -8.48
C LYS A 84 18.86 0.09 -9.71
N TYR A 85 17.57 -0.11 -9.48
CA TYR A 85 16.56 -0.28 -10.52
C TYR A 85 15.56 0.88 -10.57
N ASN A 86 15.83 1.95 -9.81
CA ASN A 86 14.87 3.04 -9.59
C ASN A 86 13.47 2.52 -9.22
N SER A 87 13.39 1.54 -8.32
CA SER A 87 12.11 1.01 -7.84
C SER A 87 11.53 1.94 -6.80
N ASN A 88 10.31 2.41 -7.03
CA ASN A 88 9.62 3.40 -6.24
C ASN A 88 8.24 2.89 -5.82
N ILE A 89 7.93 2.99 -4.53
CA ILE A 89 6.63 2.68 -3.95
C ILE A 89 5.84 3.96 -3.73
N PHE A 90 4.62 4.00 -4.25
CA PHE A 90 3.65 5.05 -3.97
C PHE A 90 2.91 4.78 -2.65
N PHE A 91 2.71 5.84 -1.86
CA PHE A 91 1.83 5.80 -0.70
C PHE A 91 0.84 6.97 -0.71
N TRP A 92 -0.29 6.77 -0.03
CA TRP A 92 -1.21 7.84 0.35
C TRP A 92 -1.58 7.68 1.82
N TYR A 93 -1.25 8.68 2.61
CA TYR A 93 -1.36 8.70 4.07
C TYR A 93 -2.45 9.67 4.54
N PHE A 94 -3.26 9.21 5.50
CA PHE A 94 -4.30 9.97 6.16
C PHE A 94 -4.13 9.85 7.69
N PRO A 95 -3.75 10.93 8.38
CA PRO A 95 -3.78 10.97 9.84
C PRO A 95 -5.19 10.76 10.40
N ALA A 96 -5.28 10.27 11.63
CA ALA A 96 -6.54 10.14 12.35
C ALA A 96 -7.28 11.49 12.49
N LEU A 97 -8.58 11.49 12.20
CA LEU A 97 -9.43 12.69 12.27
C LEU A 97 -9.74 13.13 13.70
N ASN A 98 -9.72 12.20 14.65
CA ASN A 98 -9.89 12.49 16.08
C ASN A 98 -8.74 13.35 16.67
N LYS A 99 -7.66 13.59 15.90
CA LYS A 99 -6.46 14.36 16.29
C LYS A 99 -5.72 13.79 17.49
N ASP A 100 -5.96 12.53 17.83
CA ASP A 100 -5.15 11.84 18.84
C ASP A 100 -3.76 11.57 18.26
N LYS A 101 -2.74 12.17 18.86
CA LYS A 101 -1.35 11.97 18.45
C LYS A 101 -0.87 10.54 18.69
N LYS A 102 -1.60 9.76 19.50
CA LYS A 102 -1.34 8.35 19.82
C LYS A 102 -2.25 7.38 19.06
N ALA A 103 -3.06 7.88 18.13
CA ALA A 103 -3.89 7.03 17.29
C ALA A 103 -3.02 5.95 16.62
N PRO A 104 -3.42 4.67 16.64
CA PRO A 104 -2.65 3.62 15.98
C PRO A 104 -2.47 3.89 14.49
N LEU A 105 -1.30 3.53 13.97
CA LEU A 105 -1.00 3.54 12.54
C LEU A 105 -1.36 2.19 11.93
N LEU A 106 -2.23 2.21 10.92
CA LEU A 106 -2.55 1.06 10.08
C LEU A 106 -1.86 1.19 8.73
N LEU A 107 -1.09 0.17 8.36
CA LEU A 107 -0.74 -0.09 6.96
C LEU A 107 -1.91 -0.86 6.32
N TRP A 108 -2.45 -0.36 5.21
CA TRP A 108 -3.41 -1.10 4.37
C TRP A 108 -2.77 -1.59 3.07
N LEU A 109 -2.94 -2.89 2.79
CA LEU A 109 -2.47 -3.57 1.59
C LEU A 109 -3.62 -4.26 0.86
N GLN A 110 -3.90 -3.83 -0.36
CA GLN A 110 -4.78 -4.57 -1.27
C GLN A 110 -4.04 -5.80 -1.85
N GLY A 111 -4.80 -6.84 -2.19
CA GLY A 111 -4.32 -8.11 -2.73
C GLY A 111 -4.10 -8.12 -4.25
N GLY A 112 -4.77 -9.04 -4.94
CA GLY A 112 -4.58 -9.32 -6.36
C GLY A 112 -3.92 -10.69 -6.61
N PRO A 113 -2.58 -10.80 -6.76
CA PRO A 113 -1.53 -9.76 -6.59
C PRO A 113 -1.58 -8.67 -7.66
N GLY A 114 -1.03 -7.48 -7.37
CA GLY A 114 -1.02 -6.34 -8.31
C GLY A 114 -2.20 -5.37 -8.19
N GLY A 115 -3.07 -5.55 -7.20
CA GLY A 115 -4.20 -4.65 -6.95
C GLY A 115 -3.77 -3.39 -6.21
N THR A 116 -4.16 -2.21 -6.71
CA THR A 116 -3.86 -0.94 -6.04
C THR A 116 -4.56 -0.83 -4.69
N SER A 117 -3.84 -0.36 -3.67
CA SER A 117 -4.41 -0.08 -2.34
C SER A 117 -5.37 1.10 -2.36
N LEU A 118 -5.39 1.88 -3.44
CA LEU A 118 -6.38 2.91 -3.67
C LEU A 118 -7.78 2.33 -3.89
N PHE A 119 -7.91 1.03 -4.20
CA PHE A 119 -9.21 0.37 -4.16
C PHE A 119 -9.82 0.46 -2.76
N GLY A 120 -9.07 0.12 -1.71
CA GLY A 120 -9.54 0.23 -0.33
C GLY A 120 -9.80 1.66 0.11
N LEU A 121 -8.97 2.59 -0.37
CA LEU A 121 -9.15 4.02 -0.13
C LEU A 121 -10.50 4.53 -0.69
N PHE A 122 -10.81 4.25 -1.95
CA PHE A 122 -11.98 4.83 -2.62
C PHE A 122 -13.25 3.99 -2.55
N ASN A 123 -13.16 2.67 -2.34
CA ASN A 123 -14.32 1.77 -2.41
C ASN A 123 -14.69 1.15 -1.06
N GLU A 124 -13.74 1.02 -0.13
CA GLU A 124 -13.96 0.23 1.07
C GLU A 124 -14.07 1.12 2.32
N HIS A 125 -12.94 1.55 2.87
CA HIS A 125 -12.87 2.15 4.22
C HIS A 125 -12.03 3.43 4.29
N GLY A 126 -11.51 3.92 3.16
CA GLY A 126 -10.87 5.23 3.12
C GLY A 126 -11.86 6.39 3.23
N PRO A 127 -11.34 7.62 3.41
CA PRO A 127 -12.16 8.80 3.70
C PRO A 127 -13.03 9.24 2.53
N PHE A 128 -12.83 8.67 1.33
CA PHE A 128 -13.49 9.13 0.12
C PHE A 128 -14.38 8.05 -0.52
N VAL A 129 -15.43 8.52 -1.18
CA VAL A 129 -16.25 7.80 -2.14
C VAL A 129 -16.20 8.59 -3.45
N LEU A 130 -15.95 7.92 -4.57
CA LEU A 130 -16.09 8.56 -5.89
C LEU A 130 -17.56 8.53 -6.32
N ASN A 131 -18.13 9.69 -6.59
CA ASN A 131 -19.49 9.79 -7.11
C ASN A 131 -19.53 9.52 -8.63
N LYS A 132 -20.73 9.51 -9.23
CA LYS A 132 -20.94 9.24 -10.66
C LYS A 132 -20.23 10.24 -11.59
N ASP A 133 -19.91 11.43 -11.08
CA ASP A 133 -19.19 12.48 -11.80
C ASP A 133 -17.66 12.41 -11.56
N LEU A 134 -17.18 11.31 -10.97
CA LEU A 134 -15.77 11.10 -10.58
C LEU A 134 -15.24 12.15 -9.59
N LYS A 135 -16.12 12.78 -8.81
CA LYS A 135 -15.73 13.67 -7.71
C LYS A 135 -15.63 12.86 -6.43
N ALA A 136 -14.51 13.01 -5.71
CA ALA A 136 -14.36 12.46 -4.37
C ALA A 136 -15.26 13.22 -3.39
N THR A 137 -16.06 12.50 -2.60
CA THR A 137 -16.85 13.04 -1.48
C THR A 137 -16.51 12.28 -0.21
N LEU A 138 -16.76 12.85 0.97
CA LEU A 138 -16.46 12.19 2.24
C LEU A 138 -17.33 10.94 2.45
N ARG A 139 -16.70 9.87 2.95
CA ARG A 139 -17.37 8.66 3.43
C ARG A 139 -17.86 8.86 4.87
N GLU A 140 -19.08 8.40 5.15
CA GLU A 140 -19.66 8.48 6.50
C GLU A 140 -18.92 7.61 7.52
N TYR A 141 -18.45 6.44 7.10
CA TYR A 141 -17.69 5.50 7.93
C TYR A 141 -16.34 5.23 7.29
N SER A 142 -15.28 5.77 7.85
CA SER A 142 -13.92 5.54 7.38
C SER A 142 -13.00 5.17 8.55
N TRP A 143 -12.02 4.32 8.30
CA TRP A 143 -11.07 3.90 9.34
C TRP A 143 -10.26 5.07 9.89
N ASN A 144 -10.03 6.10 9.07
CA ASN A 144 -9.28 7.27 9.51
C ASN A 144 -10.05 8.17 10.50
N GLN A 145 -11.27 7.80 10.92
CA GLN A 145 -11.93 8.45 12.05
C GLN A 145 -11.16 8.23 13.35
N GLU A 146 -10.67 7.01 13.57
CA GLU A 146 -9.98 6.61 14.81
C GLU A 146 -8.50 6.27 14.63
N PHE A 147 -8.09 5.93 13.41
CA PHE A 147 -6.74 5.47 13.11
C PHE A 147 -6.01 6.37 12.12
N SER A 148 -4.69 6.44 12.21
CA SER A 148 -3.86 6.91 11.11
C SER A 148 -3.76 5.78 10.09
N VAL A 149 -3.97 6.03 8.80
CA VAL A 149 -3.96 4.95 7.77
C VAL A 149 -3.06 5.33 6.60
N VAL A 150 -2.10 4.47 6.29
CA VAL A 150 -1.26 4.56 5.09
C VAL A 150 -1.63 3.46 4.09
N TYR A 151 -2.04 3.86 2.90
CA TYR A 151 -2.34 2.99 1.78
C TYR A 151 -1.10 2.89 0.90
N ILE A 152 -0.59 1.68 0.65
CA ILE A 152 0.62 1.47 -0.15
C ILE A 152 0.30 0.65 -1.39
N ASP A 153 0.66 1.16 -2.56
CA ASP A 153 0.59 0.39 -3.80
C ASP A 153 1.75 -0.61 -3.85
N ASN A 154 1.42 -1.89 -3.62
CA ASN A 154 2.38 -2.97 -3.49
C ASN A 154 1.98 -4.18 -4.36
N PRO A 155 2.95 -4.96 -4.87
CA PRO A 155 4.40 -4.70 -4.87
C PRO A 155 4.81 -3.59 -5.86
N VAL A 156 6.12 -3.35 -6.04
CA VAL A 156 6.63 -2.49 -7.11
C VAL A 156 6.01 -2.90 -8.45
N GLY A 157 5.45 -1.94 -9.19
CA GLY A 157 4.67 -2.18 -10.42
C GLY A 157 3.15 -2.13 -10.24
N THR A 158 2.65 -2.15 -9.00
CA THR A 158 1.22 -1.97 -8.70
C THR A 158 0.82 -0.51 -8.75
N GLY A 159 -0.33 -0.19 -9.34
CA GLY A 159 -0.93 1.15 -9.27
C GLY A 159 0.04 2.23 -9.77
N PHE A 160 0.41 3.17 -8.90
CA PHE A 160 1.41 4.19 -9.23
C PHE A 160 2.86 3.75 -8.99
N SER A 161 3.10 2.70 -8.20
CA SER A 161 4.45 2.18 -7.92
C SER A 161 5.10 1.63 -9.19
N PHE A 162 6.38 1.90 -9.40
CA PHE A 162 7.07 1.56 -10.66
C PHE A 162 8.56 1.25 -10.47
N THR A 163 9.20 0.74 -11.52
CA THR A 163 10.65 0.55 -11.65
C THR A 163 11.07 0.78 -13.09
N ASP A 164 12.30 1.23 -13.32
CA ASP A 164 12.84 1.44 -14.67
C ASP A 164 13.45 0.16 -15.26
N ASN A 165 13.46 -0.93 -14.50
CA ASN A 165 14.06 -2.20 -14.93
C ASN A 165 13.24 -3.38 -14.42
N ASP A 166 12.88 -4.32 -15.30
CA ASP A 166 12.09 -5.50 -14.96
C ASP A 166 12.69 -6.38 -13.84
N VAL A 167 14.00 -6.32 -13.63
CA VAL A 167 14.67 -7.01 -12.51
C VAL A 167 14.26 -6.42 -11.15
N GLY A 168 13.78 -5.19 -11.13
CA GLY A 168 13.25 -4.50 -9.96
C GLY A 168 11.84 -4.94 -9.54
N TYR A 169 11.14 -5.76 -10.33
CA TYR A 169 9.87 -6.36 -9.91
C TYR A 169 10.10 -7.50 -8.92
N ALA A 170 9.27 -7.54 -7.88
CA ALA A 170 9.30 -8.59 -6.87
C ALA A 170 8.95 -9.95 -7.47
N LYS A 171 9.72 -11.00 -7.13
CA LYS A 171 9.53 -12.36 -7.64
C LYS A 171 8.93 -13.31 -6.61
N ASP A 172 9.03 -12.95 -5.33
CA ASP A 172 8.49 -13.71 -4.21
C ASP A 172 8.18 -12.79 -3.01
N GLU A 173 7.62 -13.37 -1.94
CA GLU A 173 7.25 -12.63 -0.73
C GLU A 173 8.46 -12.08 0.05
N THR A 174 9.67 -12.59 -0.21
CA THR A 174 10.90 -12.05 0.40
C THR A 174 11.25 -10.71 -0.24
N ASP A 175 11.14 -10.61 -1.58
CA ASP A 175 11.27 -9.34 -2.29
C ASP A 175 10.19 -8.34 -1.84
N VAL A 176 8.93 -8.77 -1.78
CA VAL A 176 7.81 -7.94 -1.33
C VAL A 176 8.05 -7.40 0.08
N ALA A 177 8.39 -8.29 1.03
CA ALA A 177 8.62 -7.90 2.41
C ALA A 177 9.82 -6.96 2.57
N ARG A 178 10.89 -7.16 1.80
CA ARG A 178 12.05 -6.26 1.78
C ARG A 178 11.64 -4.85 1.35
N ASP A 179 10.96 -4.73 0.21
CA ASP A 179 10.64 -3.44 -0.38
C ASP A 179 9.57 -2.70 0.46
N LEU A 180 8.56 -3.41 0.98
CA LEU A 180 7.60 -2.85 1.92
C LEU A 180 8.25 -2.41 3.25
N TYR A 181 9.18 -3.20 3.79
CA TYR A 181 9.90 -2.83 5.01
C TYR A 181 10.71 -1.55 4.81
N GLU A 182 11.41 -1.42 3.68
CA GLU A 182 12.14 -0.21 3.31
C GLU A 182 11.20 1.00 3.19
N ALA A 183 10.07 0.84 2.49
CA ALA A 183 9.06 1.90 2.38
C ALA A 183 8.52 2.34 3.76
N ILE A 184 8.21 1.40 4.66
CA ILE A 184 7.72 1.73 6.01
C ILE A 184 8.79 2.40 6.85
N GLN A 185 10.05 1.98 6.76
CA GLN A 185 11.15 2.64 7.47
C GLN A 185 11.35 4.09 7.01
N GLN A 186 11.29 4.32 5.69
CA GLN A 186 11.33 5.67 5.13
C GLN A 186 10.10 6.49 5.53
N PHE A 187 8.90 5.92 5.45
CA PHE A 187 7.66 6.56 5.87
C PHE A 187 7.72 7.00 7.34
N LEU A 188 8.14 6.12 8.26
CA LEU A 188 8.27 6.42 9.68
C LEU A 188 9.44 7.36 10.01
N THR A 189 10.40 7.53 9.08
CA THR A 189 11.41 8.58 9.17
C THR A 189 10.85 9.92 8.73
N LEU A 190 10.02 9.92 7.68
CA LEU A 190 9.32 11.12 7.21
C LEU A 190 8.24 11.58 8.19
N PHE A 191 7.57 10.67 8.89
CA PHE A 191 6.53 10.95 9.89
C PHE A 191 6.94 10.40 11.27
N PRO A 192 7.93 11.02 11.95
CA PRO A 192 8.54 10.46 13.15
C PRO A 192 7.58 10.30 14.33
N ASN A 193 6.49 11.07 14.38
CA ASN A 193 5.46 10.91 15.42
C ASN A 193 4.74 9.56 15.31
N GLU A 194 4.52 9.06 14.09
CA GLU A 194 3.85 7.77 13.88
C GLU A 194 4.73 6.59 14.31
N ARG A 195 6.05 6.77 14.37
CA ARG A 195 6.98 5.72 14.82
C ARG A 195 6.76 5.34 16.29
N LEU A 196 6.21 6.25 17.09
CA LEU A 196 5.89 6.02 18.49
C LEU A 196 4.55 5.32 18.71
N ASN A 197 3.69 5.31 17.68
CA ASN A 197 2.33 4.81 17.77
C ASN A 197 2.30 3.30 17.57
N ASP A 198 1.28 2.66 18.13
CA ASP A 198 1.02 1.24 17.88
C ASP A 198 0.82 1.02 16.38
N PHE A 199 1.57 0.07 15.81
CA PHE A 199 1.55 -0.22 14.38
C PHE A 199 0.86 -1.55 14.10
N TYR A 200 -0.07 -1.55 13.17
CA TYR A 200 -0.76 -2.75 12.69
C TYR A 200 -0.64 -2.87 11.18
N ILE A 201 -0.47 -4.09 10.70
CA ILE A 201 -0.45 -4.39 9.27
C ILE A 201 -1.78 -5.04 8.91
N THR A 202 -2.50 -4.43 7.98
CA THR A 202 -3.83 -4.83 7.57
C THR A 202 -3.88 -5.00 6.05
N GLY A 203 -4.75 -5.86 5.56
CA GLY A 203 -4.97 -6.02 4.13
C GLY A 203 -6.02 -7.06 3.83
N GLU A 204 -6.31 -7.29 2.55
CA GLU A 204 -7.28 -8.31 2.13
C GLU A 204 -6.81 -9.15 0.93
N SER A 205 -7.51 -10.25 0.66
CA SER A 205 -7.28 -11.11 -0.51
C SER A 205 -5.85 -11.66 -0.53
N TYR A 206 -5.09 -11.48 -1.62
CA TYR A 206 -3.69 -11.90 -1.71
C TYR A 206 -2.78 -11.21 -0.67
N ALA A 207 -3.22 -10.11 -0.05
CA ALA A 207 -2.52 -9.53 1.10
C ALA A 207 -2.45 -10.49 2.30
N GLY A 208 -3.25 -11.57 2.32
CA GLY A 208 -3.02 -12.69 3.22
C GLY A 208 -1.64 -13.36 3.10
N LYS A 209 -0.86 -13.04 2.07
CA LYS A 209 0.58 -13.34 1.98
C LYS A 209 1.47 -12.14 2.30
N TYR A 210 1.13 -10.95 1.77
CA TYR A 210 1.92 -9.74 2.01
C TYR A 210 2.00 -9.37 3.50
N VAL A 211 0.85 -9.35 4.18
CA VAL A 211 0.68 -8.97 5.59
C VAL A 211 1.58 -9.82 6.50
N PRO A 212 1.52 -11.17 6.48
CA PRO A 212 2.43 -11.96 7.29
C PRO A 212 3.89 -11.88 6.82
N ALA A 213 4.16 -11.66 5.52
CA ALA A 213 5.54 -11.53 5.02
C ALA A 213 6.24 -10.28 5.57
N ILE A 214 5.62 -9.10 5.49
CA ILE A 214 6.20 -7.88 6.10
C ILE A 214 6.20 -7.97 7.64
N ALA A 215 5.18 -8.55 8.27
CA ALA A 215 5.15 -8.71 9.72
C ALA A 215 6.30 -9.59 10.20
N TYR A 216 6.57 -10.70 9.49
CA TYR A 216 7.71 -11.57 9.76
C TYR A 216 9.04 -10.84 9.55
N LYS A 217 9.18 -10.05 8.48
CA LYS A 217 10.37 -9.23 8.23
C LYS A 217 10.63 -8.26 9.40
N ILE A 218 9.63 -7.48 9.82
CA ILE A 218 9.76 -6.56 10.96
C ILE A 218 10.13 -7.33 12.24
N HIS A 219 9.46 -8.45 12.50
CA HIS A 219 9.75 -9.29 13.67
C HIS A 219 11.19 -9.82 13.66
N SER A 220 11.70 -10.25 12.49
CA SER A 220 13.04 -10.79 12.34
C SER A 220 14.16 -9.77 12.55
N GLU A 221 13.89 -8.48 12.27
CA GLU A 221 14.81 -7.38 12.59
C GLU A 221 14.85 -7.07 14.10
N GLY A 222 13.86 -7.56 14.87
CA GLY A 222 13.76 -7.35 16.31
C GLY A 222 13.80 -5.87 16.67
N ASN A 223 14.62 -5.52 17.67
CA ASN A 223 14.79 -4.14 18.14
C ASN A 223 15.37 -3.21 17.07
N ALA A 224 16.10 -3.74 16.07
CA ALA A 224 16.68 -2.92 15.00
C ALA A 224 15.61 -2.33 14.08
N SER A 225 14.42 -2.94 14.02
CA SER A 225 13.29 -2.37 13.26
C SER A 225 12.89 -0.99 13.79
N ASN A 226 12.92 -0.80 15.11
CA ASN A 226 12.37 0.39 15.78
C ASN A 226 10.91 0.68 15.35
N ILE A 227 10.10 -0.37 15.19
CA ILE A 227 8.68 -0.32 14.83
C ILE A 227 7.86 -0.98 15.93
N GLN A 228 6.80 -0.31 16.39
CA GLN A 228 5.92 -0.77 17.47
C GLN A 228 4.84 -1.73 16.94
N LEU A 229 5.23 -2.80 16.24
CA LEU A 229 4.29 -3.77 15.67
C LEU A 229 3.47 -4.47 16.78
N LYS A 230 2.15 -4.31 16.76
CA LYS A 230 1.23 -4.88 17.75
C LYS A 230 0.39 -6.03 17.23
N GLY A 231 0.13 -6.07 15.93
CA GLY A 231 -0.69 -7.14 15.35
C GLY A 231 -0.87 -7.02 13.85
N ILE A 232 -1.60 -7.99 13.31
CA ILE A 232 -1.99 -8.07 11.92
C ILE A 232 -3.48 -8.33 11.78
N ALA A 233 -4.09 -7.91 10.68
CA ALA A 233 -5.45 -8.27 10.29
C ALA A 233 -5.50 -8.58 8.78
N ILE A 234 -6.25 -9.62 8.40
CA ILE A 234 -6.39 -10.13 7.02
C ILE A 234 -7.87 -10.40 6.77
#